data_AF-A0A225V7Q7-F1
#
_entry.id   AF-A0A225V7Q7-F1
#
_cell.length_a   1.000
_cell.length_b   1.000
_cell.length_c   1.000
_cell.angle_alpha   90.00
_cell.angle_beta   90.00
_cell.angle_gamma   90.00
#
_symmetry.space_group_name_H-M   'P 1'
#
loop_
_entity.id
_entity.type
_entity.pdbx_description
1 polymer ?
#
loop_
_entity_poly.entity_id
_entity_poly.type
_entity_poly.pdbx_seq_one_letter_code
_entity_poly.pdbx_strand_id
1 'polypeptide(L)'
;FNLKESDVSERVLQYFMPCDRIIEEHGLHSWFDSDVGSKEKCSLLINSIAPDVLQEEVKNALRYQAPGAKNDERKLHDLILLKALEHDRDFCRSKRKRTSVDVQSFDEGAH
;
A
#
# COMPACT_ATOMS: atom_id res chain seq x y z
N PHE A 1 -3.82 -7.97 -1.90
CA PHE A 1 -4.16 -6.86 -0.97
C PHE A 1 -5.63 -6.94 -0.60
N ASN A 2 -5.98 -7.19 0.66
CA ASN A 2 -7.37 -7.40 1.09
C ASN A 2 -8.01 -6.07 1.53
N LEU A 3 -8.74 -5.41 0.64
CA LEU A 3 -9.43 -4.14 0.94
C LEU A 3 -10.62 -4.26 1.91
N LYS A 4 -10.99 -5.48 2.32
CA LYS A 4 -12.06 -5.72 3.30
C LYS A 4 -11.58 -5.65 4.74
N GLU A 5 -10.28 -5.80 4.97
CA GLU A 5 -9.69 -5.68 6.30
C GLU A 5 -9.61 -4.20 6.69
N SER A 6 -10.06 -3.89 7.91
CA SER A 6 -10.19 -2.51 8.39
C SER A 6 -8.88 -1.96 8.92
N ASP A 7 -8.02 -2.82 9.49
CA ASP A 7 -6.70 -2.43 9.94
C ASP A 7 -5.72 -2.37 8.76
N VAL A 8 -5.26 -1.15 8.46
CA VAL A 8 -4.31 -0.89 7.38
C VAL A 8 -2.98 -1.60 7.61
N SER A 9 -2.55 -1.73 8.87
CA SER A 9 -1.31 -2.40 9.26
C SER A 9 -1.42 -3.89 9.00
N GLU A 10 -2.55 -4.50 9.38
CA GLU A 10 -2.84 -5.92 9.12
C GLU A 10 -2.93 -6.19 7.61
N ARG A 11 -3.51 -5.29 6.82
CA ARG A 11 -3.52 -5.40 5.35
C ARG A 11 -2.14 -5.43 4.73
N VAL A 12 -1.24 -4.58 5.24
CA VAL A 12 0.14 -4.51 4.76
C VAL A 12 0.92 -5.75 5.22
N LEU A 13 0.73 -6.20 6.46
CA LEU A 13 1.33 -7.45 6.96
C LEU A 13 0.88 -8.66 6.12
N GLN A 14 -0.43 -8.81 5.88
CA GLN A 14 -0.97 -9.90 5.03
C GLN A 14 -0.47 -9.86 3.58
N TYR A 15 0.04 -8.72 3.12
CA TYR A 15 0.64 -8.60 1.80
C TYR A 15 2.10 -9.08 1.77
N PHE A 16 2.87 -8.83 2.84
CA PHE A 16 4.26 -9.26 2.95
C PHE A 16 4.40 -10.73 3.39
N MET A 17 3.51 -11.23 4.25
CA MET A 17 3.57 -12.60 4.78
C MET A 17 3.64 -13.71 3.71
N PRO A 18 2.90 -13.65 2.58
CA PRO A 18 3.03 -14.65 1.51
C PRO A 18 4.40 -14.63 0.84
N CYS A 19 5.04 -13.46 0.69
CA CYS A 19 6.38 -13.37 0.13
C CYS A 19 7.42 -14.04 1.03
N ASP A 20 7.39 -13.77 2.33
CA ASP A 20 8.34 -14.38 3.27
C ASP A 20 8.10 -15.89 3.40
N ARG A 21 6.84 -16.32 3.40
CA ARG A 21 6.49 -17.74 3.41
C ARG A 21 6.98 -18.49 2.17
N ILE A 22 6.83 -17.91 0.97
CA ILE A 22 7.32 -18.52 -0.28
C ILE A 22 8.86 -18.60 -0.28
N ILE A 23 9.53 -17.59 0.26
CA ILE A 23 10.99 -17.57 0.37
C ILE A 23 11.48 -18.67 1.33
N GLU A 24 10.78 -18.85 2.45
CA GLU A 24 11.10 -19.87 3.44
C GLU A 24 10.78 -21.29 2.92
N GLU A 25 9.60 -21.50 2.33
CA GLU A 25 9.15 -22.79 1.79
C GLU A 25 10.06 -23.31 0.67
N HIS A 26 10.64 -22.42 -0.13
CA HIS A 26 11.52 -22.79 -1.24
C HIS A 26 13.02 -22.62 -0.93
N GLY A 27 13.38 -22.27 0.31
CA GLY A 27 14.78 -22.08 0.71
C GLY A 27 15.51 -20.98 -0.08
N LEU A 28 14.77 -19.96 -0.54
CA LEU A 28 15.27 -18.87 -1.39
C LEU A 28 16.01 -17.79 -0.60
N HIS A 29 16.14 -17.94 0.73
CA HIS A 29 16.83 -16.97 1.60
C HIS A 29 18.23 -16.61 1.08
N SER A 30 19.02 -17.60 0.67
CA SER A 30 20.38 -17.39 0.16
C SER A 30 20.44 -16.62 -1.16
N TRP A 31 19.36 -16.65 -1.96
CA TRP A 31 19.25 -15.85 -3.18
C TRP A 31 19.05 -14.37 -2.82
N PHE A 32 18.18 -14.12 -1.83
CA PHE A 32 17.81 -12.77 -1.40
C PHE A 32 18.80 -12.12 -0.42
N ASP A 33 19.74 -12.89 0.16
CA ASP A 33 20.81 -12.40 1.03
C ASP A 33 21.88 -11.56 0.31
N SER A 34 21.92 -11.63 -1.02
CA SER A 34 22.81 -10.77 -1.81
C SER A 34 22.23 -9.36 -1.99
N ASP A 35 23.08 -8.35 -2.16
CA ASP A 35 22.63 -6.97 -2.46
C ASP A 35 21.75 -6.91 -3.73
N VAL A 36 22.04 -7.76 -4.71
CA VAL A 36 21.22 -7.90 -5.92
C VAL A 36 19.88 -8.57 -5.61
N GLY A 37 19.90 -9.64 -4.81
CA GLY A 37 18.70 -10.35 -4.37
C GLY A 37 17.77 -9.44 -3.58
N SER A 38 18.27 -8.71 -2.60
CA SER A 38 17.47 -7.78 -1.79
C SER A 38 16.79 -6.70 -2.65
N LYS A 39 17.48 -6.19 -3.68
CA LYS A 39 16.91 -5.25 -4.68
C LYS A 39 15.81 -5.90 -5.51
N GLU A 40 16.02 -7.14 -5.95
CA GLU A 40 15.02 -7.87 -6.73
C GLU A 40 13.79 -8.19 -5.89
N LYS A 41 13.97 -8.58 -4.61
CA LYS A 41 12.88 -8.76 -3.64
C LYS A 41 12.05 -7.49 -3.50
N CYS A 42 12.71 -6.35 -3.27
CA CYS A 42 12.06 -5.04 -3.19
C CYS A 42 11.32 -4.69 -4.50
N SER A 43 11.91 -4.97 -5.65
CA SER A 43 11.29 -4.74 -6.97
C SER A 43 10.03 -5.59 -7.16
N LEU A 44 10.07 -6.88 -6.82
CA LEU A 44 8.93 -7.79 -6.87
C LEU A 44 7.82 -7.33 -5.92
N LEU A 45 8.19 -6.95 -4.68
CA LEU A 45 7.26 -6.42 -3.69
C LEU A 45 6.61 -5.11 -4.15
N ILE A 46 7.31 -4.21 -4.84
CA ILE A 46 6.70 -2.99 -5.40
C ILE A 46 5.75 -3.34 -6.54
N ASN A 47 6.16 -4.23 -7.44
CA ASN A 47 5.39 -4.58 -8.62
C ASN A 47 4.13 -5.42 -8.31
N SER A 48 4.09 -6.08 -7.15
CA SER A 48 2.91 -6.83 -6.70
C SER A 48 1.90 -5.96 -5.92
N ILE A 49 2.21 -4.67 -5.66
CA ILE A 49 1.31 -3.80 -4.88
C ILE A 49 0.04 -3.59 -5.67
N ALA A 50 -1.10 -3.84 -5.01
CA ALA A 50 -2.42 -3.51 -5.50
C ALA A 50 -3.16 -2.73 -4.40
N PRO A 51 -3.98 -1.71 -4.72
CA PRO A 51 -4.35 -1.25 -6.07
C PRO A 51 -3.24 -0.44 -6.77
N ASP A 52 -3.31 -0.33 -8.10
CA ASP A 52 -2.31 0.34 -8.95
C ASP A 52 -2.02 1.80 -8.52
N VAL A 53 -3.03 2.48 -7.99
CA VAL A 53 -2.90 3.84 -7.44
C VAL A 53 -1.87 3.88 -6.30
N LEU A 54 -1.95 2.95 -5.35
CA LEU A 54 -0.99 2.85 -4.25
C LEU A 54 0.40 2.46 -4.76
N GLN A 55 0.45 1.62 -5.79
CA GLN A 55 1.71 1.26 -6.44
C GLN A 55 2.40 2.48 -7.07
N GLU A 56 1.66 3.31 -7.80
CA GLU A 56 2.20 4.53 -8.41
C GLU A 56 2.69 5.53 -7.37
N GLU A 57 1.95 5.71 -6.27
CA GLU A 57 2.36 6.57 -5.16
C GLU A 57 3.66 6.10 -4.50
N VAL A 58 3.80 4.80 -4.27
CA VAL A 58 5.03 4.21 -3.73
C VAL A 58 6.18 4.37 -4.74
N LYS A 59 5.96 4.13 -6.03
CA LYS A 59 6.96 4.35 -7.08
C LYS A 59 7.40 5.82 -7.16
N ASN A 60 6.49 6.77 -7.02
CA ASN A 60 6.81 8.20 -6.98
C ASN A 60 7.59 8.58 -5.73
N ALA A 61 7.19 8.06 -4.55
CA ALA A 61 7.90 8.32 -3.30
C ALA A 61 9.33 7.76 -3.34
N LEU A 62 9.54 6.58 -3.94
CA LEU A 62 10.87 6.01 -4.16
C LEU A 62 11.70 6.87 -5.13
N ARG A 63 11.09 7.45 -6.16
CA ARG A 63 11.81 8.30 -7.13
C ARG A 63 12.23 9.65 -6.56
N TYR A 64 11.38 10.29 -5.76
CA TYR A 64 11.56 11.70 -5.38
C TYR A 64 11.87 11.93 -3.90
N GLN A 65 11.49 11.01 -3.00
CA GLN A 65 11.63 11.20 -1.55
C GLN A 65 12.65 10.24 -0.93
N ALA A 66 12.62 8.96 -1.32
CA ALA A 66 13.39 7.92 -0.65
C ALA A 66 13.97 6.88 -1.63
N PRO A 67 14.91 7.26 -2.52
CA PRO A 67 15.53 6.32 -3.46
C PRO A 67 16.28 5.18 -2.75
N GLY A 68 16.77 5.43 -1.53
CA GLY A 68 17.44 4.42 -0.70
C GLY A 68 16.52 3.30 -0.19
N ALA A 69 15.20 3.50 -0.16
CA ALA A 69 14.25 2.48 0.29
C ALA A 69 14.03 1.37 -0.76
N LYS A 70 14.50 1.56 -2.00
CA LYS A 70 14.44 0.52 -3.05
C LYS A 70 15.35 -0.68 -2.76
N ASN A 71 16.36 -0.53 -1.91
CA ASN A 71 17.35 -1.55 -1.60
C ASN A 71 17.23 -2.06 -0.16
N ASP A 72 16.20 -1.62 0.58
CA ASP A 72 16.05 -1.90 2.00
C ASP A 72 14.59 -2.27 2.26
N GLU A 73 14.35 -3.55 2.48
CA GLU A 73 13.01 -4.11 2.68
C GLU A 73 12.27 -3.46 3.86
N ARG A 74 12.99 -3.14 4.95
CA ARG A 74 12.36 -2.52 6.14
C ARG A 74 11.88 -1.12 5.81
N LYS A 75 12.74 -0.33 5.15
CA LYS A 75 12.36 1.02 4.71
C LYS A 75 11.25 0.98 3.66
N LEU A 76 11.23 -0.04 2.81
CA LEU A 76 10.16 -0.23 1.83
C LEU A 76 8.83 -0.55 2.52
N HIS A 77 8.84 -1.44 3.51
CA HIS A 77 7.67 -1.76 4.33
C HIS A 77 7.10 -0.49 4.99
N ASP A 78 7.95 0.28 5.67
CA ASP A 78 7.52 1.51 6.36
C ASP A 78 6.96 2.56 5.39
N LEU A 79 7.54 2.68 4.20
CA LEU A 79 7.06 3.58 3.17
C LEU A 79 5.69 3.15 2.62
N ILE A 80 5.51 1.85 2.36
CA ILE A 80 4.24 1.29 1.88
C ILE A 80 3.16 1.46 2.94
N LEU A 81 3.48 1.21 4.21
CA LEU A 81 2.56 1.40 5.33
C LEU A 81 2.14 2.87 5.44
N LEU A 82 3.08 3.81 5.38
CA LEU A 82 2.79 5.23 5.42
C LEU A 82 1.87 5.66 4.28
N LYS A 83 2.16 5.23 3.05
CA LYS A 83 1.34 5.57 1.87
C LYS A 83 -0.04 4.92 1.91
N ALA A 84 -0.14 3.68 2.37
CA ALA A 84 -1.42 3.02 2.55
C ALA A 84 -2.29 3.75 3.59
N LEU A 85 -1.71 4.25 4.68
CA LEU A 85 -2.40 5.06 5.69
C LEU A 85 -2.86 6.42 5.14
N GLU A 86 -2.04 7.09 4.34
CA GLU A 86 -2.42 8.35 3.68
C GLU A 86 -3.58 8.15 2.70
N HIS A 87 -3.49 7.11 1.86
CA HIS A 87 -4.53 6.77 0.90
C HIS A 87 -5.86 6.39 1.59
N ASP A 88 -5.81 5.63 2.69
CA ASP A 88 -7.00 5.27 3.48
C ASP A 88 -7.66 6.50 4.12
N ARG A 89 -6.85 7.40 4.69
CA ARG A 89 -7.32 8.69 5.23
C ARG A 89 -8.03 9.53 4.17
N ASP A 90 -7.46 9.64 2.97
CA ASP A 90 -8.00 10.46 1.89
C ASP A 90 -9.25 9.82 1.25
N PHE A 91 -9.32 8.49 1.23
CA PHE A 91 -10.53 7.74 0.89
C PHE A 91 -11.67 7.96 1.91
N CYS A 92 -11.39 7.86 3.20
CA CYS A 92 -12.34 8.15 4.27
C CYS A 92 -12.82 9.61 4.24
N ARG A 93 -11.91 10.56 3.97
CA ARG A 93 -12.25 11.99 3.85
C ARG A 93 -13.14 12.26 2.64
N SER A 94 -12.95 11.54 1.53
CA SER A 94 -13.80 11.62 0.35
C SER A 94 -15.18 11.00 0.56
N LYS A 95 -15.30 9.91 1.35
CA LYS A 95 -16.61 9.36 1.74
C LYS A 95 -17.41 10.32 2.62
N ARG A 96 -16.76 11.03 3.55
CA ARG A 96 -17.41 12.06 4.40
C ARG A 96 -17.94 13.25 3.61
N LYS A 97 -17.37 13.55 2.44
CA LYS A 97 -17.85 14.64 1.58
C LYS A 97 -19.09 14.27 0.77
N ARG A 98 -19.30 12.98 0.42
CA ARG A 98 -20.52 12.56 -0.29
C ARG A 98 -21.75 12.53 0.62
N THR A 99 -21.57 12.17 1.89
CA THR A 99 -22.68 12.14 2.85
C THR A 99 -23.21 13.52 3.27
N SER A 100 -22.55 14.62 2.89
CA SER A 100 -23.06 15.97 3.17
C SER A 100 -23.74 16.65 1.97
N VAL A 101 -23.69 16.06 0.77
CA VAL A 101 -24.32 16.67 -0.43
C VAL A 101 -25.73 16.13 -0.69
N ASP A 102 -26.08 14.96 -0.17
CA ASP A 102 -27.40 14.34 -0.35
C ASP A 102 -28.46 14.76 0.72
N VAL A 103 -28.13 15.68 1.63
CA VAL A 103 -29.07 16.22 2.64
C VAL A 103 -29.34 17.71 2.39
N GLN A 104 -29.50 18.13 1.14
CA GLN A 104 -30.01 19.47 0.79
C GLN A 104 -30.95 19.46 -0.43
N SER A 105 -31.73 18.40 -0.62
CA SER A 105 -32.76 18.33 -1.67
C SER A 105 -34.09 17.81 -1.12
N PHE A 106 -34.55 18.41 -0.03
CA PHE A 106 -35.94 18.31 0.44
C PHE A 106 -36.32 19.66 1.01
N ASP A 107 -36.63 20.62 0.14
CA ASP A 107 -37.74 21.56 0.32
C ASP A 107 -37.89 22.42 -0.93
N GLU A 108 -38.96 22.21 -1.72
CA GLU A 108 -39.78 23.27 -2.31
C GLU A 108 -40.83 22.66 -3.25
N GLY A 109 -42.11 22.97 -3.00
CA GLY A 109 -43.11 23.02 -4.06
C GLY A 109 -44.34 22.12 -3.93
N ALA A 110 -45.06 22.18 -2.81
CA ALA A 110 -46.48 21.84 -2.79
C ALA A 110 -47.26 22.89 -2.00
N HIS A 111 -47.72 23.95 -2.69
CA HIS A 111 -49.02 24.55 -2.43
C HIS A 111 -49.53 25.42 -3.58
#